data_AF-A0AA40T290-F1
#
_entry.id   AF-A0AA40T290-F1
#
_cell.length_a   1.000
_cell.length_b   1.000
_cell.length_c   1.000
_cell.angle_alpha   90.00
_cell.angle_beta   90.00
_cell.angle_gamma   90.00
#
_symmetry.space_group_name_H-M   'P 1'
#
loop_
_entity.id
_entity.type
_entity.pdbx_description
1 polymer ?
#
loop_
_entity_poly.entity_id
_entity_poly.type
_entity_poly.pdbx_seq_one_letter_code
_entity_poly.pdbx_strand_id
1 'polypeptide(L)' 'MMNKKWAVKRLTVNLTSSEAQKLEEYCAMTGRPSTDVIRELLRSLPVNEKEADDITESSQLAGLSSS' A
#
# COMPACT_ATOMS: atom_id res chain seq x y z
N MET A 1 12.89 1.12 -16.92
CA MET A 1 13.32 0.81 -15.54
C MET A 1 12.82 1.94 -14.64
N MET A 2 11.55 1.89 -14.21
CA MET A 2 11.00 2.97 -13.40
C MET A 2 11.50 2.83 -11.96
N ASN A 3 12.42 3.71 -11.58
CA ASN A 3 12.74 3.98 -10.18
C ASN A 3 11.53 4.63 -9.49
N LYS A 4 10.47 3.87 -9.22
CA LYS A 4 9.48 4.27 -8.22
C LYS A 4 10.23 4.29 -6.89
N LYS A 5 10.85 5.41 -6.52
CA LYS A 5 11.47 5.58 -5.20
C LYS A 5 10.29 5.61 -4.23
N TRP A 6 9.96 4.44 -3.69
CA TRP A 6 8.78 4.23 -2.88
C TRP A 6 8.93 5.11 -1.64
N ALA A 7 8.23 6.25 -1.63
CA ALA A 7 7.99 6.95 -0.40
C ALA A 7 7.34 5.94 0.55
N VAL A 8 7.91 5.78 1.74
CA VAL A 8 7.29 4.95 2.78
C VAL A 8 5.94 5.58 3.10
N LYS A 9 4.86 4.98 2.58
CA LYS A 9 3.48 5.36 2.91
C LYS A 9 3.08 4.63 4.19
N ARG A 10 2.55 5.39 5.16
CA ARG A 10 1.99 4.84 6.39
C ARG A 10 0.49 4.63 6.18
N LEU A 11 -0.02 3.47 6.58
CA LEU A 11 -1.44 3.14 6.60
C LEU A 11 -1.80 2.73 8.02
N THR A 12 -2.90 3.27 8.54
CA THR A 12 -3.50 2.83 9.80
C THR A 12 -4.69 1.94 9.46
N VAL A 13 -4.75 0.76 10.07
CA VAL A 13 -5.89 -0.16 9.94
C VAL A 13 -6.49 -0.38 11.32
N ASN A 14 -7.82 -0.33 11.38
CA ASN A 14 -8.56 -0.64 12.59
C ASN A 14 -9.00 -2.10 12.52
N LEU A 15 -8.77 -2.83 13.60
CA LEU A 15 -9.17 -4.22 13.75
C LEU A 15 -10.16 -4.31 14.90
N THR A 16 -11.16 -5.19 14.78
CA THR A 16 -11.96 -5.58 15.94
C THR A 16 -11.10 -6.36 16.94
N SER A 17 -11.52 -6.43 18.21
CA SER A 17 -10.77 -7.16 19.24
C SER A 17 -10.50 -8.61 18.85
N SER A 18 -11.47 -9.28 18.23
CA SER A 18 -11.34 -10.66 17.77
C SER A 18 -10.33 -10.84 16.63
N GLU A 19 -10.25 -9.88 15.71
CA GLU A 19 -9.28 -9.90 14.62
C GLU A 19 -7.87 -9.59 15.13
N ALA A 20 -7.74 -8.64 16.05
CA ALA A 20 -6.47 -8.32 16.70
C ALA A 20 -5.91 -9.52 17.47
N GLN A 21 -6.75 -10.23 18.24
CA GLN A 21 -6.35 -11.44 18.96
C GLN A 21 -5.86 -12.54 18.02
N LYS A 22 -6.60 -12.81 16.93
CA LYS A 22 -6.18 -13.81 15.93
C LYS A 22 -4.82 -13.46 15.31
N LEU A 23 -4.59 -12.18 15.02
CA LEU A 23 -3.32 -11.71 14.51
C LEU A 23 -2.19 -11.91 15.53
N GLU A 24 -2.43 -11.59 16.81
CA GLU A 24 -1.47 -11.76 17.89
C GLU A 24 -1.09 -13.23 18.10
N GLU A 25 -2.07 -14.14 18.16
CA GLU A 25 -1.86 -15.58 18.27
C GLU A 25 -1.02 -16.12 17.11
N TYR A 26 -1.35 -15.71 15.88
CA TYR A 26 -0.58 -16.12 14.70
C TYR A 26 0.86 -15.59 14.73
N CYS A 27 1.06 -14.34 15.18
CA CYS A 27 2.40 -13.76 15.34
C CYS A 27 3.21 -14.53 16.40
N ALA A 28 2.58 -14.88 17.53
CA ALA A 28 3.21 -15.66 18.60
C ALA A 28 3.61 -17.06 18.13
N MET A 29 2.76 -17.73 17.35
CA MET A 29 3.04 -19.07 16.81
C MET A 29 4.17 -19.06 15.77
N THR A 30 4.23 -18.02 14.93
CA THR A 30 5.17 -17.97 13.79
C THR A 30 6.46 -17.21 14.12
N GLY A 31 6.49 -16.46 15.22
CA GLY A 31 7.59 -15.57 15.60
C GLY A 31 7.74 -14.35 14.68
N ARG A 32 6.75 -14.07 13.81
CA ARG A 32 6.81 -12.96 12.85
C ARG A 32 6.17 -11.70 13.44
N PRO A 33 6.69 -10.50 13.11
CA PRO A 33 6.08 -9.25 13.53
C PRO A 33 4.78 -8.99 12.77
N SER A 34 3.80 -8.39 13.43
CA SER A 34 2.46 -8.15 12.86
C SER A 34 2.51 -7.35 11.56
N THR A 35 3.43 -6.40 11.43
CA THR A 35 3.61 -5.60 10.22
C THR A 35 4.00 -6.45 9.01
N ASP A 36 4.83 -7.48 9.20
CA ASP A 36 5.26 -8.36 8.10
C ASP A 36 4.12 -9.28 7.67
N VAL A 37 3.35 -9.80 8.63
CA VAL A 37 2.14 -10.59 8.38
C VAL A 37 1.12 -9.77 7.60
N ILE A 38 0.80 -8.55 8.06
CA ILE A 38 -0.14 -7.65 7.37
C ILE A 38 0.36 -7.33 5.95
N ARG A 39 1.65 -7.06 5.78
CA ARG A 39 2.23 -6.74 4.46
C ARG A 39 2.18 -7.93 3.51
N GLU A 40 2.37 -9.15 4.01
CA GLU A 40 2.25 -10.38 3.23
C GLU A 40 0.81 -10.60 2.78
N LEU A 41 -0.16 -10.46 3.70
CA LEU A 41 -1.59 -10.57 3.40
C LEU A 41 -2.04 -9.52 2.38
N LEU A 42 -1.62 -8.27 2.52
CA LEU A 42 -1.95 -7.22 1.55
C LEU A 42 -1.39 -7.51 0.15
N ARG A 43 -0.22 -8.17 0.06
CA ARG A 43 0.38 -8.55 -1.22
C ARG A 43 -0.28 -9.76 -1.88
N SER A 44 -0.92 -10.63 -1.11
CA SER A 44 -1.66 -11.77 -1.65
C SER A 44 -3.03 -11.37 -2.19
N LEU A 45 -3.54 -10.18 -1.84
CA LEU A 45 -4.76 -9.64 -2.41
C LEU A 45 -4.58 -9.33 -3.92
N PRO A 46 -5.58 -9.62 -4.76
CA PRO A 46 -5.53 -9.27 -6.17
C PRO A 46 -5.51 -7.75 -6.33
N VAL A 47 -4.61 -7.24 -7.17
CA VAL A 47 -4.58 -5.83 -7.56
C VAL A 47 -5.61 -5.62 -8.65
N ASN A 48 -6.64 -4.81 -8.39
CA ASN A 48 -7.52 -4.35 -9.46
C ASN A 48 -6.78 -3.23 -10.21
N GLU A 49 -6.20 -3.54 -11.36
CA GLU A 49 -5.27 -2.67 -12.11
C GLU A 49 -5.89 -1.38 -12.67
N LYS A 50 -7.19 -1.14 -12.47
CA LYS A 50 -7.92 -0.02 -13.09
C LYS A 50 -7.65 1.38 -12.49
N GLU A 51 -6.82 1.51 -11.46
CA GLU A 51 -6.61 2.79 -10.73
C GLU A 51 -5.13 3.16 -10.55
N ALA A 52 -4.20 2.46 -11.22
CA ALA A 52 -2.76 2.73 -11.06
C ALA A 52 -2.20 3.79 -12.04
N ASP A 53 -2.98 4.21 -13.04
CA ASP A 53 -2.50 5.07 -14.14
C ASP A 53 -2.91 6.56 -14.05
N ASP A 54 -3.71 6.98 -13.06
CA ASP A 54 -4.29 8.35 -13.07
C ASP A 54 -3.46 9.43 -12.32
N ILE A 55 -2.35 9.09 -11.65
CA ILE A 55 -1.60 10.06 -10.81
C ILE A 55 -0.36 10.64 -11.51
N THR A 56 -0.38 10.90 -12.82
CA THR A 56 0.79 11.52 -13.51
C THR A 56 0.47 12.60 -14.56
N GLU A 57 -0.79 12.89 -14.90
CA GLU A 57 -1.11 13.85 -15.96
C GLU A 57 -1.65 15.20 -15.44
N SER A 58 -0.89 15.94 -14.63
CA SER A 58 -1.29 17.32 -14.23
C SER A 58 -0.16 18.35 -14.19
N SER A 59 1.00 18.08 -14.80
CA SER A 59 2.10 19.07 -14.84
C SER A 59 2.56 19.48 -16.25
N GLN A 60 1.85 19.11 -17.32
CA GLN A 60 2.23 19.47 -18.68
C GLN A 60 1.13 20.22 -19.44
N LEU A 61 0.65 21.37 -18.95
CA LEU A 61 -0.18 22.29 -19.75
C LEU A 61 -0.14 23.72 -19.17
N ALA A 62 1.06 24.29 -19.06
CA ALA A 62 1.25 25.72 -18.78
C ALA A 62 2.54 26.23 -19.45
N GLY A 63 2.63 26.10 -20.78
CA GLY A 63 3.88 26.46 -21.46
C GLY A 63 3.85 26.70 -22.96
N LEU A 64 2.69 26.80 -23.62
CA LEU A 64 2.64 27.16 -25.05
C LEU A 64 1.38 27.97 -25.38
N SER A 65 1.41 29.27 -25.08
CA SER A 65 0.66 30.26 -25.85
C SER A 65 1.41 31.58 -25.80
N SER A 66 2.36 31.73 -26.71
CA SER A 66 2.95 33.00 -27.11
C SER A 66 3.38 32.83 -28.56
N SER A 67 2.48 33.16 -29.47
CA SER A 67 2.73 33.62 -30.85
C SER A 67 1.42 34.19 -31.39
#